data_AF-A0A7J7NNF0-F1
#
_entry.id   AF-A0A7J7NNF0-F1
#
_cell.length_a   1.000
_cell.length_b   1.000
_cell.length_c   1.000
_cell.angle_alpha   90.00
_cell.angle_beta   90.00
_cell.angle_gamma   90.00
#
_symmetry.space_group_name_H-M   'P 1'
#
loop_
_entity.id
_entity.type
_entity.pdbx_description
1 polymer ?
#
loop_
_entity_poly.entity_id
_entity_poly.type
_entity_poly.pdbx_seq_one_letter_code
_entity_poly.pdbx_strand_id
1 'polypeptide(L)'
;ELLQFANIVPAVNQVELHPFWCQDELVKFCQLKGIHVSAHTPLRVPVSTKGMSDSGSVSEDEPGNPRITFRRYKSVHSPMLKLSVVAKITERRKKTPEQIILRWELQ
;
A
#
# COMPACT_ATOMS: atom_id res chain seq x y z
N GLU A 1 21.58 2.90 -10.84
CA GLU A 1 22.61 1.92 -11.24
C GLU A 1 22.07 0.84 -12.18
N LEU A 2 20.95 0.17 -11.90
CA LEU A 2 20.38 -0.87 -12.80
C LEU A 2 20.27 -0.46 -14.27
N LEU A 3 19.76 0.74 -14.55
CA LEU A 3 19.58 1.25 -15.92
C LEU A 3 20.89 1.55 -16.67
N GLN A 4 22.05 1.53 -15.99
CA GLN A 4 23.35 1.79 -16.64
C GLN A 4 23.87 0.57 -17.40
N PHE A 5 23.46 -0.64 -16.99
CA PHE A 5 23.96 -1.90 -17.56
C PHE A 5 22.85 -2.83 -18.07
N ALA A 6 21.58 -2.55 -17.76
CA ALA A 6 20.47 -3.34 -18.28
C ALA A 6 20.30 -3.11 -19.79
N ASN A 7 20.45 -4.19 -20.57
CA ASN A 7 20.21 -4.16 -22.03
C ASN A 7 18.74 -3.93 -22.38
N ILE A 8 17.82 -4.38 -21.52
CA ILE A 8 16.38 -4.21 -21.67
C ILE A 8 15.89 -3.43 -20.45
N VAL A 9 15.18 -2.33 -20.69
CA VAL A 9 14.60 -1.51 -19.62
C VAL A 9 13.53 -2.31 -18.88
N PRO A 10 13.50 -2.32 -17.54
CA PRO A 10 12.44 -2.98 -16.78
C PRO A 10 11.08 -2.43 -17.18
N ALA A 11 10.13 -3.31 -17.51
CA ALA A 11 8.78 -2.88 -17.90
C ALA A 11 7.99 -2.29 -16.72
N VAL A 12 8.22 -2.80 -15.51
CA VAL A 12 7.45 -2.45 -14.30
C VAL A 12 8.37 -2.24 -13.11
N ASN A 13 8.05 -1.25 -12.28
CA ASN A 13 8.59 -1.06 -10.93
C ASN A 13 7.44 -1.09 -9.92
N GLN A 14 7.38 -2.13 -9.07
CA GLN A 14 6.35 -2.28 -8.05
C GLN A 14 6.82 -1.71 -6.71
N VAL A 15 6.13 -0.69 -6.19
CA VAL A 15 6.57 0.09 -5.00
C VAL A 15 5.40 0.48 -4.11
N GLU A 16 5.69 0.83 -2.85
CA GLU A 16 4.64 1.24 -1.90
C GLU A 16 4.15 2.60 -2.37
N LEU A 17 2.86 2.71 -2.67
CA LEU A 17 2.32 3.95 -3.19
C LEU A 17 0.86 4.07 -2.76
N HIS A 18 0.54 5.20 -2.16
CA HIS A 18 -0.80 5.54 -1.67
C HIS A 18 -0.82 7.03 -1.30
N PRO A 19 -1.97 7.70 -1.08
CA PRO A 19 -2.04 9.14 -0.79
C PRO A 19 -1.17 9.68 0.36
N PHE A 20 -0.80 8.85 1.35
CA PHE A 20 0.15 9.26 2.41
C PHE A 20 1.64 9.06 2.04
N TRP A 21 1.92 8.44 0.90
CA TRP A 21 3.24 8.07 0.42
C TRP A 21 3.25 8.05 -1.12
N CYS A 22 3.03 9.23 -1.72
CA CYS A 22 2.80 9.35 -3.16
C CYS A 22 4.06 9.12 -4.02
N GLN A 23 5.26 9.40 -3.48
CA GLN A 23 6.55 9.26 -4.18
C GLN A 23 6.61 9.93 -5.56
N ASP A 24 6.11 11.17 -5.69
CA ASP A 24 5.95 11.86 -6.99
C ASP A 24 7.22 11.91 -7.85
N GLU A 25 8.39 12.09 -7.23
CA GLU A 25 9.68 12.11 -7.95
C GLU A 25 10.03 10.76 -8.56
N LEU A 26 9.79 9.67 -7.82
CA LEU A 26 10.01 8.30 -8.30
C LEU A 26 9.06 7.96 -9.44
N VAL A 27 7.77 8.34 -9.30
CA VAL A 27 6.77 8.12 -10.35
C VAL A 27 7.18 8.84 -11.63
N LYS A 28 7.57 10.13 -11.53
CA LYS A 28 8.06 10.90 -12.68
C LYS A 28 9.32 10.29 -13.29
N PHE A 29 10.26 9.85 -12.46
CA PHE A 29 11.47 9.17 -12.94
C PHE A 29 11.13 7.90 -13.74
N CYS A 30 10.27 7.03 -13.20
CA CYS A 30 9.82 5.82 -13.89
C CYS A 30 9.11 6.14 -15.21
N GLN A 31 8.19 7.12 -15.21
CA GLN A 31 7.49 7.57 -16.43
C GLN A 31 8.45 8.08 -17.50
N LEU A 32 9.43 8.92 -17.13
CA LEU A 32 10.45 9.44 -18.05
C LEU A 32 11.35 8.34 -18.64
N LYS A 33 11.49 7.22 -17.94
CA LYS A 33 12.26 6.05 -18.39
C LYS A 33 11.40 4.99 -19.10
N GLY A 34 10.10 5.22 -19.29
CA GLY A 34 9.19 4.25 -19.89
C GLY A 34 8.89 3.04 -19.01
N ILE A 35 9.05 3.18 -17.68
CA ILE A 35 8.82 2.14 -16.69
C ILE A 35 7.43 2.35 -16.07
N HIS A 36 6.56 1.34 -16.14
CA HIS A 36 5.24 1.39 -15.50
C HIS A 36 5.38 1.25 -13.98
N VAL A 37 4.70 2.10 -13.22
CA VAL A 37 4.67 1.99 -11.75
C VAL A 37 3.44 1.19 -11.33
N SER A 38 3.65 0.16 -10.52
CA SER A 38 2.55 -0.59 -9.89
C SER A 38 2.56 -0.36 -8.38
N ALA A 39 1.48 0.16 -7.84
CA ALA A 39 1.32 0.39 -6.41
C ALA A 39 1.13 -0.95 -5.67
N HIS A 40 1.91 -1.20 -4.62
CA HIS A 40 1.61 -2.24 -3.63
C HIS A 40 1.05 -1.63 -2.35
N THR A 41 0.22 -2.41 -1.66
CA THR A 41 -0.53 -2.00 -0.46
C THR A 41 -1.30 -0.67 -0.61
N PRO A 42 -2.04 -0.50 -1.71
CA PRO A 42 -2.66 0.78 -2.08
C PRO A 42 -3.67 1.32 -1.06
N LEU A 43 -4.35 0.42 -0.35
CA LEU A 43 -5.36 0.76 0.66
C LEU A 43 -4.79 0.88 2.07
N ARG A 44 -3.52 0.48 2.27
CA ARG A 44 -2.83 0.26 3.55
C ARG A 44 -3.60 -0.71 4.47
N VAL A 45 -2.98 -1.80 4.90
CA VAL A 45 -3.67 -2.75 5.80
C VAL A 45 -3.95 -2.06 7.14
N PRO A 46 -5.21 -1.93 7.60
CA PRO A 46 -5.47 -1.48 8.95
C PRO A 46 -4.86 -2.54 9.87
N VAL A 47 -3.88 -2.15 10.69
CA VAL A 47 -3.43 -3.01 11.78
C VAL A 47 -4.64 -3.15 12.68
N SER A 48 -5.29 -4.32 12.65
CA SER A 48 -6.34 -4.62 13.62
C SER A 48 -5.66 -4.56 14.99
N THR A 49 -5.88 -3.49 15.74
CA THR A 49 -5.81 -3.53 17.18
C THR A 49 -6.97 -4.43 17.64
N LYS A 50 -6.86 -5.74 17.39
CA LYS A 50 -7.59 -6.69 18.22
C LYS A 50 -6.98 -6.47 19.61
N GLY A 51 -7.85 -6.11 20.55
CA GLY A 51 -7.46 -5.64 21.87
C GLY A 51 -6.38 -6.54 22.46
N MET A 52 -5.46 -5.90 23.16
CA MET A 52 -4.70 -6.57 24.21
C MET A 52 -5.72 -7.03 25.26
N SER A 53 -6.37 -8.17 25.04
CA SER A 53 -6.82 -9.02 26.12
C SER A 53 -5.75 -10.09 26.23
N ASP A 54 -4.93 -9.93 27.27
CA ASP A 54 -3.96 -10.90 27.72
C ASP A 54 -4.72 -12.19 28.09
N SER A 55 -4.91 -13.07 27.11
CA SER A 55 -5.47 -14.40 27.29
C SER A 55 -4.97 -15.22 26.12
N GLY A 56 -3.95 -16.04 26.37
CA GLY A 56 -3.33 -16.89 25.36
C GLY A 56 -4.36 -17.73 24.62
N SER A 57 -4.30 -17.67 23.29
CA SER A 57 -4.79 -18.74 22.44
C SER A 57 -3.64 -19.17 21.56
N VAL A 58 -2.92 -20.19 22.02
CA VAL A 58 -2.01 -21.01 21.24
C VAL A 58 -2.86 -21.65 20.12
N SER A 59 -2.60 -21.28 18.87
CA SER A 59 -3.01 -22.09 17.73
C SER A 59 -1.79 -22.93 17.37
N GLU A 60 -1.91 -24.24 17.57
CA GLU A 60 -0.84 -25.22 17.41
C GLU A 60 -0.20 -25.19 16.02
N ASP A 61 1.07 -25.58 16.03
CA ASP A 61 2.05 -25.46 14.99
C ASP A 61 1.78 -26.41 13.81
N GLU A 62 1.65 -25.86 12.59
CA GLU A 62 1.91 -26.62 11.36
C GLU A 62 3.42 -26.52 11.06
N PRO A 63 4.19 -27.62 11.11
CA PRO A 63 5.63 -27.60 11.02
C PRO A 63 6.06 -27.48 9.55
N GLY A 64 6.32 -26.25 9.10
CA GLY A 64 6.96 -26.07 7.79
C GLY A 64 6.91 -24.69 7.15
N ASN A 65 6.17 -23.72 7.70
CA ASN A 65 6.11 -22.40 7.09
C ASN A 65 6.42 -21.30 8.12
N PRO A 66 7.68 -20.83 8.22
CA PRO A 66 7.99 -19.69 9.07
C PRO A 66 7.27 -18.46 8.51
N ARG A 67 6.10 -18.14 9.08
CA ARG A 67 5.46 -16.85 8.87
C ARG A 67 6.37 -15.80 9.45
N ILE A 68 7.16 -15.16 8.58
CA ILE A 68 7.87 -13.92 8.90
C ILE A 68 6.80 -12.90 9.29
N THR A 69 6.54 -12.77 10.60
CA THR A 69 5.67 -11.73 11.12
C THR A 69 6.48 -10.44 11.09
N PHE A 70 6.41 -9.73 9.95
CA PHE A 70 6.86 -8.36 9.90
C PHE A 70 6.06 -7.58 10.94
N ARG A 71 6.71 -7.21 12.05
CA ARG A 71 6.17 -6.30 13.06
C ARG A 71 6.01 -4.93 12.39
N ARG A 72 4.89 -4.76 11.67
CA ARG A 72 4.51 -3.48 11.07
C ARG A 72 4.39 -2.47 12.19
N TYR A 73 5.26 -1.46 12.17
CA TYR A 73 5.25 -0.35 13.11
C TYR A 73 3.84 0.22 13.24
N LYS A 74 3.42 0.49 14.48
CA LYS A 74 2.16 1.16 14.80
C LYS A 74 2.10 2.47 14.00
N SER A 75 1.32 2.50 12.93
CA SER A 75 1.25 3.67 12.07
C SER A 75 0.23 4.65 12.64
N VAL A 76 0.73 5.83 12.99
CA VAL A 76 -0.01 6.99 13.53
C VAL A 76 -1.04 7.54 12.53
N HIS A 77 -1.00 7.08 11.28
CA HIS A 77 -1.93 7.46 10.22
C HIS A 77 -3.19 6.60 10.27
N SER A 78 -4.09 6.98 11.17
CA SER A 78 -5.51 6.56 11.21
C SER A 78 -6.09 6.34 9.80
N PRO A 79 -6.94 5.32 9.59
CA PRO A 79 -7.11 4.64 8.31
C PRO A 79 -7.42 5.65 7.20
N MET A 80 -6.61 5.68 6.16
CA MET A 80 -6.77 6.57 4.99
C MET A 80 -8.20 6.58 4.42
N LEU A 81 -8.89 5.45 4.55
CA LEU A 81 -10.30 5.28 4.18
C LEU A 81 -11.28 6.15 4.99
N LYS A 82 -10.91 6.59 6.20
CA LYS A 82 -11.72 7.41 7.12
C LYS A 82 -11.45 8.91 6.99
N LEU A 83 -10.58 9.34 6.07
CA LEU A 83 -10.31 10.76 5.87
C LEU A 83 -11.57 11.48 5.38
N SER A 84 -11.84 12.68 5.94
CA SER A 84 -12.99 13.50 5.56
C SER A 84 -12.96 13.91 4.08
N VAL A 85 -11.77 14.07 3.51
CA VAL A 85 -11.58 14.33 2.07
C VAL A 85 -12.07 13.14 1.24
N VAL A 86 -11.71 11.91 1.63
CA VAL A 86 -12.17 10.69 0.96
C VAL A 86 -13.69 10.57 1.10
N ALA A 87 -14.25 10.82 2.30
CA ALA A 87 -15.69 10.82 2.52
C ALA A 87 -16.44 11.79 1.58
N LYS A 88 -15.99 13.04 1.46
CA LYS A 88 -16.58 14.03 0.54
C LYS A 88 -16.54 13.57 -0.92
N ILE A 89 -15.46 12.93 -1.34
CA ILE A 89 -15.33 12.40 -2.71
C ILE A 89 -16.28 11.20 -2.90
N THR A 90 -16.39 10.32 -1.90
CA THR A 90 -17.30 9.15 -1.96
C THR A 90 -18.75 9.57 -2.10
N GLU A 91 -19.19 10.59 -1.36
CA GLU A 91 -20.55 11.15 -1.45
C GLU A 91 -20.82 11.73 -2.85
N ARG A 92 -19.89 12.55 -3.35
CA ARG A 92 -20.00 13.15 -4.70
C ARG A 92 -20.02 12.11 -5.81
N ARG A 93 -19.22 11.04 -5.69
CA ARG A 93 -19.02 10.06 -6.76
C ARG A 93 -19.91 8.82 -6.63
N LYS A 94 -20.59 8.64 -5.50
CA LYS A 94 -21.36 7.43 -5.17
C LYS A 94 -20.51 6.16 -5.31
N LYS A 95 -19.30 6.18 -4.76
CA LYS A 95 -18.31 5.09 -4.78
C LYS A 95 -17.77 4.83 -3.38
N THR A 96 -17.21 3.64 -3.15
CA THR A 96 -16.61 3.31 -1.84
C THR A 96 -15.27 4.02 -1.63
N PRO A 97 -14.82 4.26 -0.40
CA PRO A 97 -13.51 4.84 -0.12
C PRO A 97 -12.37 4.10 -0.82
N GLU A 98 -12.42 2.77 -0.85
CA GLU A 98 -11.42 1.91 -1.49
C GLU A 98 -11.37 2.16 -2.99
N GLN A 99 -12.53 2.26 -3.64
CA GLN A 99 -12.61 2.58 -5.07
C GLN A 99 -12.05 3.97 -5.37
N ILE A 100 -12.22 4.94 -4.47
CA ILE A 100 -11.64 6.28 -4.63
C ILE A 100 -10.12 6.23 -4.53
N ILE A 101 -9.56 5.51 -3.56
CA ILE A 101 -8.11 5.36 -3.41
C ILE A 101 -7.52 4.63 -4.61
N LEU A 102 -8.08 3.49 -5.00
CA LEU A 102 -7.62 2.75 -6.18
C LEU A 102 -7.73 3.59 -7.47
N ARG A 103 -8.77 4.42 -7.59
CA ARG A 103 -8.92 5.32 -8.75
C ARG A 103 -7.88 6.44 -8.74
N TRP A 104 -7.41 6.90 -7.58
CA TRP A 104 -6.35 7.90 -7.49
C TRP A 104 -5.02 7.36 -8.03
N GLU A 105 -4.71 6.09 -7.79
CA GLU A 105 -3.47 5.46 -8.27
C GLU A 105 -3.41 5.23 -9.78
N LEU A 106 -4.58 5.20 -10.44
CA LEU A 106 -4.69 4.98 -11.88
C LEU A 106 -4.58 6.27 -12.71
N GLN A 107 -4.33 7.42 -12.07
CA GLN A 107 -4.22 8.73 -12.73
C GLN A 107 -2.80 8.98 -13.24
#